data_AF-A0A7W8IHA4-F1
#
_entry.id   AF-A0A7W8IHA4-F1
#
_cell.length_a   1.000
_cell.length_b   1.000
_cell.length_c   1.000
_cell.angle_alpha   90.00
_cell.angle_beta   90.00
_cell.angle_gamma   90.00
#
_symmetry.space_group_name_H-M   'P 1'
#
loop_
_entity.id
_entity.type
_entity.pdbx_description
1 polymer ?
#
loop_
_entity_poly.entity_id
_entity_poly.type
_entity_poly.pdbx_seq_one_letter_code
_entity_poly.pdbx_strand_id
1 'polypeptide(L)'
;MSTAVLGLVVMGASVISLEGQTPKVMLAEPPTPLLPELLRGGPDHDAGMGAPSWSGADAPVLVEDGIRRYERGGPQSPVAHGTVSGGTVIVYQFEDATGAAAAYDYLRKSGSTVVRSGVSVVVANLKLYPESAEAVLRTVEVGLPKVGGPKGMSPLLPTYLPGKGLEKGSERYALGPVGYQATGGVLPAEMIGFDKAAEVVTAKYEGKGTLTMLLYPTPQIAGDHGRQIEAEMNREGSGAGTVKLRREGPLVLLTTGAWSGAEAQRLVEGIHLRSEVTWNRAVPPEFHAEIRKTVSLLTSILVFCGLGALAAVILALFLGGGRAAIRVLQGKPAATEPEFLRIDLSGSAARIHTEGSGVEHGG
;
A
#
# COMPACT_ATOMS: atom_id res chain seq x y z
N MET A 1 -3.57 -35.46 86.13
CA MET A 1 -2.29 -35.14 85.47
C MET A 1 -2.31 -35.74 84.08
N SER A 2 -2.52 -34.94 83.04
CA SER A 2 -1.70 -34.92 81.83
C SER A 2 -2.37 -33.98 80.82
N THR A 3 -1.54 -33.12 80.26
CA THR A 3 -1.81 -31.92 79.48
C THR A 3 -2.52 -32.17 78.15
N ALA A 4 -3.58 -31.41 77.88
CA ALA A 4 -4.21 -31.30 76.56
C ALA A 4 -3.43 -30.30 75.70
N VAL A 5 -2.91 -30.77 74.57
CA VAL A 5 -2.21 -29.95 73.57
C VAL A 5 -3.25 -29.31 72.64
N LEU A 6 -3.21 -27.99 72.60
CA LEU A 6 -4.01 -27.09 71.78
C LEU A 6 -3.47 -27.08 70.34
N GLY A 7 -4.19 -27.70 69.40
CA GLY A 7 -3.90 -27.64 67.97
C GLY A 7 -4.75 -26.58 67.29
N LEU A 8 -4.18 -25.38 67.09
CA LEU A 8 -4.79 -24.26 66.36
C LEU A 8 -4.63 -24.49 64.84
N VAL A 9 -5.71 -24.88 64.15
CA VAL A 9 -5.76 -24.92 62.69
C VAL A 9 -6.29 -23.56 62.20
N VAL A 10 -5.38 -22.73 61.69
CA VAL A 10 -5.72 -21.47 61.02
C VAL A 10 -6.14 -21.80 59.58
N MET A 11 -7.44 -21.68 59.29
CA MET A 11 -7.94 -21.64 57.90
C MET A 11 -7.56 -20.29 57.30
N GLY A 12 -6.60 -20.30 56.36
CA GLY A 12 -6.26 -19.14 55.55
C GLY A 12 -7.33 -18.89 54.49
N ALA A 13 -8.20 -17.90 54.72
CA ALA A 13 -9.06 -17.34 53.68
C ALA A 13 -8.20 -16.45 52.77
N SER A 14 -7.93 -16.92 51.55
CA SER A 14 -7.29 -16.11 50.51
C SER A 14 -8.29 -15.07 50.01
N VAL A 15 -8.15 -13.84 50.49
CA VAL A 15 -8.83 -12.68 49.93
C VAL A 15 -8.23 -12.40 48.56
N ILE A 16 -8.98 -12.68 47.50
CA ILE A 16 -8.64 -12.24 46.15
C ILE A 16 -8.90 -10.73 46.12
N SER A 17 -7.86 -9.93 46.34
CA SER A 17 -7.89 -8.52 46.01
C SER A 17 -8.02 -8.40 44.49
N LEU A 18 -9.21 -7.99 44.02
CA LEU A 18 -9.33 -7.42 42.68
C LEU A 18 -8.59 -6.08 42.70
N GLU A 19 -7.32 -6.11 42.31
CA GLU A 19 -6.59 -4.92 41.90
C GLU A 19 -7.25 -4.41 40.61
N GLY A 20 -8.15 -3.45 40.78
CA GLY A 20 -8.71 -2.69 39.69
C GLY A 20 -7.58 -2.07 38.90
N GLN A 21 -7.47 -2.45 37.62
CA GLN A 21 -6.61 -1.74 36.67
C GLN A 21 -7.04 -0.28 36.68
N THR A 22 -6.24 0.57 37.32
CA THR A 22 -6.34 2.00 37.19
C THR A 22 -6.20 2.32 35.70
N PRO A 23 -7.22 2.92 35.06
CA PRO A 23 -7.10 3.33 33.68
C PRO A 23 -5.94 4.31 33.63
N LYS A 24 -4.88 3.91 32.92
CA LYS A 24 -3.71 4.74 32.66
C LYS A 24 -4.22 5.97 31.93
N VAL A 25 -4.41 7.07 32.66
CA VAL A 25 -4.72 8.38 32.09
C VAL A 25 -3.50 8.76 31.27
N MET A 26 -3.51 8.39 29.99
CA MET A 26 -2.58 8.96 29.04
C MET A 26 -2.94 10.43 28.94
N LEU A 27 -2.02 11.31 29.33
CA LEU A 27 -2.06 12.69 28.85
C LEU A 27 -2.08 12.58 27.33
N ALA A 28 -3.23 12.83 26.70
CA ALA A 28 -3.28 13.05 25.28
C ALA A 28 -2.48 14.32 25.04
N GLU A 29 -1.24 14.17 24.57
CA GLU A 29 -0.44 15.30 24.12
C GLU A 29 -1.25 16.00 23.03
N PRO A 30 -1.51 17.32 23.15
CA PRO A 30 -2.26 18.04 22.14
C PRO A 30 -1.54 17.88 20.79
N PRO A 31 -2.29 17.71 19.69
CA PRO A 31 -1.69 17.50 18.38
C PRO A 31 -0.70 18.62 18.08
N THR A 32 0.50 18.25 17.60
CA THR A 32 1.56 19.21 17.31
C THR A 32 1.01 20.36 16.45
N PRO A 33 1.16 21.62 16.88
CA PRO A 33 0.68 22.78 16.13
C PRO A 33 1.23 22.80 14.71
N LEU A 34 0.43 23.28 13.76
CA LEU A 34 0.82 23.46 12.37
C LEU A 34 1.49 24.82 12.12
N LEU A 35 1.11 25.83 12.91
CA LEU A 35 1.72 27.16 12.85
C LEU A 35 2.77 27.36 13.96
N PRO A 36 3.89 28.04 13.65
CA PRO A 36 4.80 28.56 14.67
C PRO A 36 4.09 29.48 15.66
N GLU A 37 4.57 29.53 16.92
CA GLU A 37 3.97 30.35 17.99
C GLU A 37 3.75 31.82 17.62
N LEU A 38 4.68 32.42 16.88
CA LEU A 38 4.59 33.81 16.40
C LEU A 38 3.39 34.10 15.49
N LEU A 39 2.80 33.06 14.87
CA LEU A 39 1.68 33.18 13.94
C LEU A 39 0.37 32.63 14.51
N ARG A 40 0.40 32.02 15.71
CA ARG A 40 -0.77 31.44 16.41
C ARG A 40 -1.59 32.47 17.20
N GLY A 41 -1.46 33.75 16.84
CA GLY A 41 -2.19 34.84 17.46
C GLY A 41 -3.11 35.56 16.48
N GLY A 42 -3.80 36.58 16.99
CA GLY A 42 -4.70 37.43 16.22
C GLY A 42 -6.17 37.05 16.39
N PRO A 43 -7.10 37.95 16.01
CA PRO A 43 -8.53 37.75 16.19
C PRO A 43 -9.12 36.63 15.32
N ASP A 44 -8.40 36.24 14.27
CA ASP A 44 -8.82 35.24 13.29
C ASP A 44 -8.09 33.88 13.46
N HIS A 45 -7.43 33.65 14.61
CA HIS A 45 -6.81 32.35 14.88
C HIS A 45 -7.90 31.27 14.99
N ASP A 46 -7.75 30.21 14.21
CA ASP A 46 -8.69 29.11 14.14
C ASP A 46 -7.95 27.82 13.78
N ALA A 47 -8.25 26.73 14.47
CA ALA A 47 -7.63 25.43 14.26
C ALA A 47 -8.69 24.34 14.38
N GLY A 48 -8.67 23.38 13.46
CA GLY A 48 -9.71 22.36 13.42
C GLY A 48 -9.32 21.14 12.61
N MET A 49 -10.20 20.14 12.67
CA MET A 49 -10.13 18.93 11.86
C MET A 49 -10.99 19.08 10.61
N GLY A 50 -10.57 18.47 9.50
CA GLY A 50 -11.28 18.53 8.23
C GLY A 50 -11.19 19.89 7.54
N ALA A 51 -12.14 20.18 6.64
CA ALA A 51 -12.23 21.45 5.94
C ALA A 51 -12.80 22.55 6.85
N PRO A 52 -12.20 23.77 6.88
CA PRO A 52 -12.73 24.87 7.67
C PRO A 52 -14.12 25.29 7.17
N SER A 53 -15.01 25.69 8.09
CA SER A 53 -16.37 26.16 7.74
C SER A 53 -16.36 27.40 6.84
N TRP A 54 -15.30 28.21 6.92
CA TRP A 54 -15.10 29.42 6.13
C TRP A 54 -14.42 29.19 4.77
N SER A 55 -14.08 27.94 4.41
CA SER A 55 -13.45 27.62 3.12
C SER A 55 -14.39 27.77 1.91
N GLY A 56 -15.70 27.87 2.13
CA GLY A 56 -16.67 28.19 1.08
C GLY A 56 -16.58 27.26 -0.13
N ALA A 57 -16.28 27.82 -1.31
CA ALA A 57 -16.16 27.08 -2.56
C ALA A 57 -14.95 26.14 -2.61
N ASP A 58 -13.95 26.34 -1.76
CA ASP A 58 -12.75 25.47 -1.69
C ASP A 58 -13.02 24.20 -0.87
N ALA A 59 -14.03 24.21 0.00
CA ALA A 59 -14.31 23.10 0.92
C ALA A 59 -14.43 21.74 0.24
N PRO A 60 -15.19 21.59 -0.87
CA PRO A 60 -15.36 20.30 -1.54
C PRO A 60 -14.05 19.76 -2.10
N VAL A 61 -13.19 20.63 -2.64
CA VAL A 61 -11.88 20.24 -3.18
C VAL A 61 -10.93 19.82 -2.06
N LEU A 62 -10.89 20.58 -0.96
CA LEU A 62 -10.07 20.22 0.20
C LEU A 62 -10.47 18.87 0.80
N VAL A 63 -11.77 18.56 0.83
CA VAL A 63 -12.29 17.25 1.28
C VAL A 63 -11.91 16.15 0.30
N GLU A 64 -12.07 16.37 -1.00
CA GLU A 64 -11.67 15.44 -2.06
C GLU A 64 -10.16 15.10 -1.99
N ASP A 65 -9.33 16.11 -1.75
CA ASP A 65 -7.88 15.97 -1.61
C ASP A 65 -7.45 15.36 -0.27
N GLY A 66 -8.39 15.06 0.64
CA GLY A 66 -8.13 14.35 1.89
C GLY A 66 -7.60 15.22 3.02
N ILE A 67 -8.10 16.45 3.17
CA ILE A 67 -7.76 17.32 4.29
C ILE A 67 -8.05 16.64 5.64
N ARG A 68 -7.08 16.70 6.55
CA ARG A 68 -7.17 16.13 7.90
C ARG A 68 -7.33 17.18 8.96
N ARG A 69 -6.59 18.27 8.84
CA ARG A 69 -6.64 19.40 9.78
C ARG A 69 -6.16 20.68 9.13
N TYR A 70 -6.51 21.78 9.76
CA TYR A 70 -6.03 23.11 9.38
C TYR A 70 -5.66 23.93 10.61
N GLU A 71 -4.83 24.93 10.38
CA GLU A 71 -4.59 26.00 11.34
C GLU A 71 -4.42 27.32 10.58
N ARG A 72 -5.17 28.33 11.00
CA ARG A 72 -5.16 29.69 10.47
C ARG A 72 -4.66 30.63 11.56
N GLY A 73 -3.86 31.60 11.16
CA GLY A 73 -3.44 32.70 12.03
C GLY A 73 -2.88 33.87 11.22
N GLY A 74 -2.17 34.76 11.88
CA GLY A 74 -1.56 35.92 11.24
C GLY A 74 -0.38 36.46 12.06
N PRO A 75 0.54 37.20 11.43
CA PRO A 75 1.61 37.86 12.15
C PRO A 75 1.04 38.89 13.12
N GLN A 76 1.48 38.83 14.39
CA GLN A 76 1.20 39.87 15.35
C GLN A 76 2.02 41.12 15.00
N SER A 77 1.36 42.22 14.62
CA SER A 77 2.02 43.51 14.44
C SER A 77 2.05 44.28 15.76
N PRO A 78 3.22 44.64 16.31
CA PRO A 78 3.33 45.47 17.53
C PRO A 78 2.80 46.90 17.37
N VAL A 79 2.47 47.33 16.15
CA VAL A 79 2.19 48.75 15.81
C VAL A 79 0.69 49.05 15.67
N ALA A 80 -0.18 48.04 15.64
CA ALA A 80 -1.60 48.25 15.33
C ALA A 80 -2.50 48.19 16.58
N HIS A 81 -2.59 49.30 17.32
CA HIS A 81 -3.79 49.61 18.10
C HIS A 81 -4.92 50.01 17.13
N GLY A 82 -5.54 49.03 16.48
CA GLY A 82 -6.64 49.27 15.54
C GLY A 82 -6.74 48.21 14.46
N THR A 83 -7.99 47.93 14.08
CA THR A 83 -8.47 46.90 13.15
C THR A 83 -7.83 46.96 11.76
N VAL A 84 -6.59 46.50 11.63
CA VAL A 84 -5.96 46.25 10.34
C VAL A 84 -5.53 44.78 10.33
N SER A 85 -6.26 43.94 9.61
CA SER A 85 -5.91 42.53 9.42
C SER A 85 -4.57 42.45 8.70
N GLY A 86 -3.50 42.30 9.48
CA GLY A 86 -2.13 42.16 9.03
C GLY A 86 -1.90 40.81 8.37
N GLY A 87 -2.54 40.55 7.23
CA GLY A 87 -2.39 39.32 6.46
C GLY A 87 -2.81 38.03 7.18
N THR A 88 -3.01 36.96 6.41
CA THR A 88 -3.45 35.66 6.93
C THR A 88 -2.54 34.57 6.42
N VAL A 89 -2.17 33.65 7.31
CA VAL A 89 -1.43 32.43 6.99
C VAL A 89 -2.28 31.25 7.40
N ILE A 90 -2.52 30.34 6.46
CA ILE A 90 -3.29 29.13 6.67
C ILE A 90 -2.40 27.95 6.32
N VAL A 91 -2.36 26.94 7.19
CA VAL A 91 -1.74 25.65 6.92
C VAL A 91 -2.84 24.60 6.86
N TYR A 92 -2.91 23.88 5.74
CA TYR A 92 -3.69 22.68 5.58
C TYR A 92 -2.78 21.46 5.66
N GLN A 93 -3.16 20.44 6.42
CA GLN A 93 -2.51 19.14 6.41
C GLN A 93 -3.43 18.08 5.80
N PHE A 94 -2.91 17.34 4.84
CA PHE A 94 -3.60 16.28 4.10
C PHE A 94 -3.18 14.89 4.59
N GLU A 95 -3.92 13.87 4.18
CA GLU A 95 -3.63 12.47 4.51
C GLU A 95 -2.26 12.03 3.97
N ASP A 96 -1.90 12.50 2.77
CA ASP A 96 -0.62 12.22 2.11
C ASP A 96 -0.15 13.37 1.20
N ALA A 97 1.03 13.21 0.62
CA ALA A 97 1.67 14.22 -0.23
C ALA A 97 1.06 14.28 -1.64
N THR A 98 0.25 13.30 -2.05
CA THR A 98 -0.51 13.35 -3.31
C THR A 98 -1.72 14.27 -3.16
N GLY A 99 -2.47 14.15 -2.06
CA GLY A 99 -3.54 15.07 -1.69
C GLY A 99 -3.05 16.50 -1.53
N ALA A 100 -1.93 16.67 -0.82
CA ALA A 100 -1.29 17.98 -0.69
C ALA A 100 -0.82 18.57 -2.03
N ALA A 101 -0.44 17.74 -3.01
CA ALA A 101 -0.08 18.22 -4.35
C ALA A 101 -1.29 18.68 -5.16
N ALA A 102 -2.40 17.94 -5.11
CA ALA A 102 -3.63 18.32 -5.78
C ALA A 102 -4.20 19.63 -5.22
N ALA A 103 -4.25 19.74 -3.89
CA ALA A 103 -4.68 20.96 -3.21
C ALA A 103 -3.78 22.15 -3.51
N TYR A 104 -2.45 21.95 -3.57
CA TYR A 104 -1.50 23.00 -3.96
C TYR A 104 -1.81 23.55 -5.36
N ASP A 105 -2.04 22.66 -6.33
CA ASP A 105 -2.32 23.05 -7.72
C ASP A 105 -3.69 23.71 -7.89
N TYR A 106 -4.66 23.33 -7.07
CA TYR A 106 -5.95 24.01 -7.00
C TYR A 106 -5.82 25.41 -6.37
N LEU A 107 -5.25 25.51 -5.16
CA LEU A 107 -5.23 26.74 -4.36
C LEU A 107 -4.40 27.85 -5.00
N ARG A 108 -3.36 27.52 -5.78
CA ARG A 108 -2.55 28.53 -6.50
C ARG A 108 -3.33 29.29 -7.59
N LYS A 109 -4.51 28.80 -8.01
CA LYS A 109 -5.43 29.53 -8.89
C LYS A 109 -5.89 30.86 -8.29
N SER A 110 -5.95 30.96 -6.96
CA SER A 110 -6.54 32.10 -6.24
C SER A 110 -5.68 33.38 -6.21
N GLY A 111 -4.47 33.37 -6.78
CA GLY A 111 -3.53 34.50 -6.72
C GLY A 111 -2.88 34.73 -5.34
N SER A 112 -3.12 33.83 -4.38
CA SER A 112 -2.43 33.79 -3.09
C SER A 112 -1.05 33.16 -3.22
N THR A 113 -0.12 33.50 -2.32
CA THR A 113 1.18 32.79 -2.27
C THR A 113 0.98 31.44 -1.62
N VAL A 114 1.16 30.37 -2.39
CA VAL A 114 0.97 28.99 -1.93
C VAL A 114 2.31 28.27 -1.94
N VAL A 115 2.63 27.57 -0.85
CA VAL A 115 3.82 26.73 -0.71
C VAL A 115 3.40 25.34 -0.26
N ARG A 116 4.03 24.29 -0.79
CA ARG A 116 3.81 22.90 -0.37
C ARG A 116 5.05 22.35 0.31
N SER A 117 4.87 21.67 1.43
CA SER A 117 5.92 20.94 2.13
C SER A 117 5.39 19.58 2.60
N GLY A 118 5.80 18.52 1.90
CA GLY A 118 5.32 17.16 2.15
C GLY A 118 3.80 17.05 2.04
N VAL A 119 3.15 16.72 3.16
CA VAL A 119 1.69 16.56 3.30
C VAL A 119 0.95 17.86 3.63
N SER A 120 1.67 18.97 3.72
CA SER A 120 1.12 20.25 4.16
C SER A 120 1.15 21.29 3.03
N VAL A 121 0.10 22.10 2.96
CA VAL A 121 0.01 23.25 2.04
C VAL A 121 -0.18 24.51 2.87
N VAL A 122 0.67 25.51 2.62
CA VAL A 122 0.62 26.81 3.26
C VAL A 122 0.07 27.81 2.26
N VAL A 123 -0.99 28.52 2.65
CA VAL A 123 -1.58 29.61 1.88
C VAL A 123 -1.36 30.90 2.66
N ALA A 124 -0.63 31.84 2.08
CA ALA A 124 -0.37 33.14 2.66
C ALA A 124 -1.00 34.26 1.82
N ASN A 125 -1.81 35.08 2.49
CA ASN A 125 -2.36 36.31 1.94
C ASN A 125 -1.75 37.49 2.72
N LEU A 126 -0.56 37.91 2.29
CA LEU A 126 0.25 38.92 2.97
C LEU A 126 0.38 40.20 2.12
N LYS A 127 -0.73 40.65 1.51
CA LYS A 127 -0.77 41.80 0.57
C LYS A 127 -0.11 43.08 1.11
N LEU A 128 -0.04 43.25 2.44
CA LEU A 128 0.52 44.42 3.11
C LEU A 128 2.01 44.28 3.48
N TYR A 129 2.61 43.08 3.35
CA TYR A 129 3.99 42.78 3.75
C TYR A 129 4.70 41.82 2.76
N PRO A 130 4.87 42.20 1.47
CA PRO A 130 5.46 41.32 0.47
C PRO A 130 6.91 40.94 0.80
N GLU A 131 7.70 41.85 1.36
CA GLU A 131 9.11 41.60 1.72
C GLU A 131 9.25 40.63 2.90
N SER A 132 8.27 40.61 3.81
CA SER A 132 8.25 39.68 4.94
C SER A 132 7.61 38.33 4.60
N ALA A 133 6.92 38.21 3.46
CA ALA A 133 6.15 37.02 3.11
C ALA A 133 7.03 35.79 2.94
N GLU A 134 8.19 35.92 2.29
CA GLU A 134 9.13 34.82 2.09
C GLU A 134 9.73 34.33 3.43
N ALA A 135 10.10 35.27 4.31
CA ALA A 135 10.64 34.94 5.63
C ALA A 135 9.59 34.24 6.52
N VAL A 136 8.33 34.70 6.49
CA VAL A 136 7.22 34.06 7.19
C VAL A 136 6.96 32.66 6.65
N LEU A 137 6.90 32.49 5.32
CA LEU A 137 6.68 31.20 4.69
C LEU A 137 7.80 30.21 4.99
N ARG A 138 9.07 30.64 4.94
CA ARG A 138 10.22 29.81 5.31
C ARG A 138 10.15 29.40 6.79
N THR A 139 9.75 30.31 7.67
CA THR A 139 9.59 30.02 9.11
C THR A 139 8.51 28.96 9.34
N VAL A 140 7.38 29.07 8.64
CA VAL A 140 6.31 28.05 8.69
C VAL A 140 6.84 26.73 8.15
N GLU A 141 7.46 26.72 6.97
CA GLU A 141 7.97 25.52 6.32
C GLU A 141 8.94 24.72 7.20
N VAL A 142 9.84 25.40 7.92
CA VAL A 142 10.78 24.77 8.86
C VAL A 142 10.04 24.14 10.05
N GLY A 143 8.97 24.77 10.52
CA GLY A 143 8.16 24.29 11.65
C GLY A 143 7.15 23.19 11.30
N LEU A 144 6.91 22.92 10.01
CA LEU A 144 5.92 21.92 9.60
C LEU A 144 6.36 20.49 9.96
N PRO A 145 5.41 19.65 10.42
CA PRO A 145 5.67 18.23 10.64
C PRO A 145 6.16 17.54 9.36
N LYS A 146 7.36 16.96 9.41
CA LYS A 146 7.91 16.19 8.29
C LYS A 146 7.38 14.76 8.36
N VAL A 147 6.61 14.37 7.34
CA VAL A 147 6.08 13.01 7.22
C VAL A 147 6.98 12.20 6.30
N GLY A 148 7.56 11.13 6.84
CA GLY A 148 8.34 10.15 6.09
C GLY A 148 7.52 8.98 5.58
N GLY A 149 8.16 8.07 4.86
CA GLY A 149 7.52 6.86 4.34
C GLY A 149 6.60 7.13 3.15
N PRO A 150 5.68 6.19 2.83
CA PRO A 150 4.85 6.29 1.63
C PRO A 150 3.97 7.54 1.57
N LYS A 151 3.43 7.99 2.71
CA LYS A 151 2.59 9.19 2.79
C LYS A 151 3.32 10.49 2.43
N GLY A 152 4.65 10.51 2.55
CA GLY A 152 5.46 11.68 2.19
C GLY A 152 5.93 11.72 0.74
N MET A 153 5.64 10.69 -0.07
CA MET A 153 6.13 10.62 -1.45
C MET A 153 5.31 11.53 -2.36
N SER A 154 5.99 12.43 -3.07
CA SER A 154 5.32 13.30 -4.06
C SER A 154 4.72 12.46 -5.20
N PRO A 155 3.62 12.93 -5.83
CA PRO A 155 3.00 12.22 -6.92
C PRO A 155 3.97 12.04 -8.07
N LEU A 156 3.89 10.87 -8.69
CA LEU A 156 4.81 10.48 -9.76
C LEU A 156 4.47 11.21 -11.06
N LEU A 157 3.19 11.39 -11.35
CA LEU A 157 2.69 11.81 -12.65
C LEU A 157 3.26 13.18 -13.15
N PRO A 158 3.35 14.23 -12.31
CA PRO A 158 3.95 15.50 -12.74
C PRO A 158 5.43 15.41 -13.14
N THR A 159 6.17 14.40 -12.64
CA THR A 159 7.60 14.23 -12.94
C THR A 159 7.88 13.76 -14.37
N TYR A 160 6.85 13.26 -15.06
CA TYR A 160 6.95 12.79 -16.44
C TYR A 160 6.62 13.86 -17.49
N LEU A 161 6.22 15.07 -17.07
CA LEU A 161 5.91 16.16 -17.98
C LEU A 161 7.18 16.60 -18.75
N PRO A 162 7.16 16.59 -20.10
CA PRO A 162 8.29 17.09 -20.89
C PRO A 162 8.49 18.59 -20.66
N GLY A 163 9.66 19.00 -20.16
CA GLY A 163 9.94 20.42 -19.87
C GLY A 163 10.07 21.32 -21.12
N LYS A 164 10.28 20.75 -22.32
CA LYS A 164 10.47 21.53 -23.54
C LYS A 164 9.14 22.12 -24.02
N GLY A 165 9.02 23.44 -23.98
CA GLY A 165 7.82 24.18 -24.41
C GLY A 165 6.68 24.14 -23.40
N LEU A 166 6.92 23.58 -22.20
CA LEU A 166 5.98 23.62 -21.09
C LEU A 166 5.84 25.06 -20.59
N GLU A 167 4.61 25.57 -20.57
CA GLU A 167 4.30 26.87 -19.99
C GLU A 167 4.46 26.79 -18.46
N LYS A 168 5.37 27.59 -17.91
CA LYS A 168 5.70 27.53 -16.47
C LYS A 168 4.48 27.83 -15.61
N GLY A 169 4.20 26.96 -14.64
CA GLY A 169 3.09 27.16 -13.72
C GLY A 169 1.73 26.80 -14.31
N SER A 170 1.69 26.12 -15.45
CA SER A 170 0.46 25.65 -16.10
C SER A 170 0.06 24.22 -15.72
N GLU A 171 0.95 23.46 -15.07
CA GLU A 171 0.70 22.10 -14.64
C GLU A 171 -0.45 22.02 -13.61
N ARG A 172 -1.40 21.11 -13.72
CA ARG A 172 -2.52 20.97 -12.80
C ARG A 172 -2.71 19.51 -12.52
N TYR A 173 -2.31 19.08 -11.34
CA TYR A 173 -2.52 17.76 -10.81
C TYR A 173 -3.85 17.71 -10.04
N ALA A 174 -4.63 16.66 -10.25
CA ALA A 174 -5.88 16.43 -9.53
C ALA A 174 -6.08 14.95 -9.21
N LEU A 175 -6.67 14.68 -8.05
CA LEU A 175 -7.02 13.34 -7.57
C LEU A 175 -8.51 13.00 -7.74
N GLY A 176 -9.34 14.01 -7.98
CA GLY A 176 -10.77 13.82 -8.11
C GLY A 176 -11.45 14.79 -9.07
N PRO A 177 -12.74 14.55 -9.35
CA PRO A 177 -13.50 15.27 -10.34
C PRO A 177 -13.68 16.75 -10.01
N VAL A 178 -13.85 17.12 -8.74
CA VAL A 178 -14.18 18.50 -8.35
C VAL A 178 -12.97 19.41 -8.56
N GLY A 179 -11.80 19.01 -8.06
CA GLY A 179 -10.54 19.74 -8.27
C GLY A 179 -10.14 19.78 -9.74
N TYR A 180 -10.34 18.68 -10.47
CA TYR A 180 -10.05 18.61 -11.91
C TYR A 180 -10.89 19.59 -12.73
N GLN A 181 -12.21 19.62 -12.51
CA GLN A 181 -13.09 20.56 -13.20
C GLN A 181 -12.76 22.01 -12.82
N ALA A 182 -12.52 22.27 -11.54
CA ALA A 182 -12.24 23.63 -11.06
C ALA A 182 -10.91 24.19 -11.57
N THR A 183 -9.95 23.34 -11.93
CA THR A 183 -8.65 23.72 -12.52
C THR A 183 -8.68 23.83 -14.05
N GLY A 184 -9.83 23.60 -14.69
CA GLY A 184 -10.00 23.73 -16.14
C GLY A 184 -9.71 22.44 -16.90
N GLY A 185 -10.11 21.30 -16.33
CA GLY A 185 -10.06 20.00 -16.98
C GLY A 185 -10.63 20.02 -18.41
N VAL A 186 -9.96 19.29 -19.31
CA VAL A 186 -10.29 19.26 -20.75
C VAL A 186 -11.29 18.17 -21.08
N LEU A 187 -11.27 17.06 -20.35
CA LEU A 187 -12.18 15.93 -20.55
C LEU A 187 -13.33 15.98 -19.54
N PRO A 188 -14.47 15.33 -19.83
CA PRO A 188 -15.48 15.05 -18.81
C PRO A 188 -14.87 14.22 -17.67
N ALA A 189 -15.14 14.61 -16.42
CA ALA A 189 -14.51 13.98 -15.26
C ALA A 189 -14.96 12.51 -15.09
N GLU A 190 -16.18 12.19 -15.52
CA GLU A 190 -16.77 10.85 -15.49
C GLU A 190 -15.99 9.88 -16.40
N MET A 191 -15.39 10.40 -17.47
CA MET A 191 -14.62 9.60 -18.42
C MET A 191 -13.24 9.22 -17.90
N ILE A 192 -12.66 10.07 -17.04
CA ILE A 192 -11.34 9.85 -16.44
C ILE A 192 -11.36 8.64 -15.52
N GLY A 193 -12.47 8.38 -14.81
CA GLY A 193 -12.57 7.25 -13.89
C GLY A 193 -11.92 7.51 -12.54
N PHE A 194 -12.15 8.69 -11.94
CA PHE A 194 -11.67 9.01 -10.59
C PHE A 194 -12.18 8.01 -9.52
N ASP A 195 -13.34 7.38 -9.76
CA ASP A 195 -13.87 6.29 -8.91
C ASP A 195 -12.97 5.04 -8.91
N LYS A 196 -12.08 4.91 -9.89
CA LYS A 196 -11.05 3.87 -10.01
C LYS A 196 -9.67 4.35 -9.58
N ALA A 197 -9.59 5.43 -8.78
CA ALA A 197 -8.34 6.03 -8.32
C ALA A 197 -7.42 6.43 -9.49
N ALA A 198 -8.00 7.01 -10.54
CA ALA A 198 -7.25 7.64 -11.60
C ALA A 198 -6.65 8.97 -11.12
N GLU A 199 -5.36 9.17 -11.36
CA GLU A 199 -4.69 10.46 -11.16
C GLU A 199 -4.56 11.17 -12.51
N VAL A 200 -4.70 12.49 -12.51
CA VAL A 200 -4.56 13.30 -13.73
C VAL A 200 -3.58 14.43 -13.53
N VAL A 201 -2.74 14.69 -14.54
CA VAL A 201 -2.02 15.95 -14.68
C VAL A 201 -2.33 16.57 -16.03
N THR A 202 -2.61 17.86 -16.04
CA THR A 202 -2.88 18.64 -17.24
C THR A 202 -1.88 19.79 -17.33
N ALA A 203 -1.25 20.02 -18.47
CA ALA A 203 -0.25 21.07 -18.63
C ALA A 203 -0.35 21.75 -19.99
N LYS A 204 -0.10 23.06 -20.04
CA LYS A 204 -0.13 23.83 -21.29
C LYS A 204 1.26 23.92 -21.91
N TYR A 205 1.29 23.92 -23.23
CA TYR A 205 2.49 24.09 -24.03
C TYR A 205 2.37 25.31 -24.92
N GLU A 206 3.39 26.17 -24.88
CA GLU A 206 3.40 27.48 -25.52
C GLU A 206 3.09 27.39 -27.01
N GLY A 207 2.02 28.08 -27.44
CA GLY A 207 1.60 28.16 -28.84
C GLY A 207 1.09 26.84 -29.44
N LYS A 208 0.87 25.80 -28.62
CA LYS A 208 0.42 24.48 -29.09
C LYS A 208 -0.93 24.14 -28.50
N GLY A 209 -0.96 23.70 -27.25
CA GLY A 209 -2.18 23.21 -26.63
C GLY A 209 -1.88 22.54 -25.30
N THR A 210 -2.73 21.59 -24.93
CA THR A 210 -2.67 20.94 -23.62
C THR A 210 -2.25 19.49 -23.75
N LEU A 211 -1.39 19.05 -22.83
CA LEU A 211 -1.08 17.64 -22.58
C LEU A 211 -1.82 17.23 -21.32
N THR A 212 -2.65 16.20 -21.42
CA THR A 212 -3.30 15.54 -20.30
C THR A 212 -2.73 14.14 -20.17
N MET A 213 -2.23 13.80 -18.98
CA MET A 213 -1.74 12.46 -18.66
C MET A 213 -2.59 11.89 -17.55
N LEU A 214 -2.94 10.61 -17.68
CA LEU A 214 -3.78 9.88 -16.75
C LEU A 214 -3.01 8.65 -16.28
N LEU A 215 -2.89 8.47 -14.98
CA LEU A 215 -2.28 7.29 -14.38
C LEU A 215 -3.36 6.48 -13.68
N TYR A 216 -3.46 5.22 -14.05
CA TYR A 216 -4.40 4.28 -13.45
C TYR A 216 -3.71 3.25 -12.55
N PRO A 217 -4.40 2.69 -11.56
CA PRO A 217 -3.82 1.65 -10.71
C PRO A 217 -3.41 0.39 -11.48
N THR A 218 -4.09 0.08 -12.59
CA THR A 218 -3.78 -1.09 -13.42
C THR A 218 -3.81 -0.79 -14.92
N PRO A 219 -3.00 -1.50 -15.74
CA PRO A 219 -3.05 -1.39 -17.20
C PRO A 219 -4.41 -1.74 -17.82
N GLN A 220 -5.21 -2.58 -17.16
CA GLN A 220 -6.54 -2.98 -17.61
C GLN A 220 -7.51 -1.80 -17.53
N ILE A 221 -7.56 -1.11 -16.38
CA ILE A 221 -8.37 0.10 -16.20
C ILE A 221 -7.93 1.18 -17.21
N ALA A 222 -6.62 1.38 -17.38
CA ALA A 222 -6.08 2.30 -18.38
C ALA A 222 -6.53 1.94 -19.81
N GLY A 223 -6.59 0.65 -20.14
CA GLY A 223 -7.07 0.18 -21.43
C GLY A 223 -8.55 0.46 -21.64
N ASP A 224 -9.38 0.24 -20.63
CA ASP A 224 -10.83 0.41 -20.70
C ASP A 224 -11.20 1.90 -20.84
N HIS A 225 -10.68 2.75 -19.95
CA HIS A 225 -10.92 4.20 -20.02
C HIS A 225 -10.25 4.83 -21.25
N GLY A 226 -9.06 4.37 -21.63
CA GLY A 226 -8.39 4.85 -22.86
C GLY A 226 -9.24 4.63 -24.11
N ARG A 227 -9.90 3.47 -24.24
CA ARG A 227 -10.82 3.21 -25.38
C ARG A 227 -12.08 4.06 -25.32
N GLN A 228 -12.61 4.36 -24.13
CA GLN A 228 -13.74 5.27 -23.98
C GLN A 228 -13.39 6.70 -24.39
N ILE A 229 -12.23 7.19 -23.97
CA ILE A 229 -11.71 8.50 -24.38
C ILE A 229 -11.52 8.54 -25.90
N GLU A 230 -10.91 7.51 -26.49
CA GLU A 230 -10.73 7.42 -27.94
C GLU A 230 -12.08 7.46 -28.69
N ALA A 231 -13.08 6.73 -28.19
CA ALA A 231 -14.42 6.71 -28.77
C ALA A 231 -15.14 8.07 -28.67
N GLU A 232 -14.92 8.83 -27.59
CA GLU A 232 -15.46 10.19 -27.46
C GLU A 232 -14.77 11.16 -28.39
N MET A 233 -13.44 11.11 -28.47
CA MET A 233 -12.67 11.99 -29.35
C MET A 233 -13.02 11.77 -30.83
N ASN A 234 -13.27 10.52 -31.21
CA ASN A 234 -13.77 10.21 -32.55
C ASN A 234 -15.20 10.74 -32.81
N ARG A 235 -16.01 10.93 -31.75
CA ARG A 235 -17.35 11.53 -31.83
C ARG A 235 -17.31 13.06 -31.88
N GLU A 236 -16.46 13.69 -31.07
CA GLU A 236 -16.29 15.16 -31.06
C GLU A 236 -15.62 15.68 -32.34
N GLY A 237 -14.80 14.85 -33.00
CA GLY A 237 -14.16 15.20 -34.27
C GLY A 237 -13.26 16.44 -34.14
N SER A 238 -13.46 17.44 -34.98
CA SER A 238 -12.61 18.64 -35.08
C SER A 238 -12.73 19.60 -33.88
N GLY A 239 -13.70 19.41 -32.98
CA GLY A 239 -14.02 20.34 -31.90
C GLY A 239 -12.91 20.54 -30.85
N ALA A 240 -12.11 19.50 -30.60
CA ALA A 240 -11.03 19.50 -29.60
C ALA A 240 -9.64 19.89 -30.17
N GLY A 241 -9.54 20.17 -31.48
CA GLY A 241 -8.29 20.39 -32.19
C GLY A 241 -7.54 19.11 -32.55
N THR A 242 -6.22 19.17 -32.70
CA THR A 242 -5.40 17.99 -32.96
C THR A 242 -5.31 17.13 -31.71
N VAL A 243 -5.89 15.94 -31.82
CA VAL A 243 -5.90 14.96 -30.75
C VAL A 243 -5.00 13.78 -31.07
N LYS A 244 -4.02 13.50 -30.18
CA LYS A 244 -3.28 12.24 -30.16
C LYS A 244 -3.39 11.58 -28.79
N LEU A 245 -3.87 10.34 -28.81
CA LEU A 245 -3.99 9.47 -27.65
C LEU A 245 -2.96 8.34 -27.76
N ARG A 246 -2.22 8.07 -26.69
CA ARG A 246 -1.32 6.91 -26.57
C ARG A 246 -1.48 6.29 -25.19
N ARG A 247 -1.41 4.97 -25.13
CA ARG A 247 -1.34 4.23 -23.87
C ARG A 247 0.00 3.52 -23.74
N GLU A 248 0.63 3.64 -22.57
CA GLU A 248 1.85 2.93 -22.18
C GLU A 248 1.64 2.30 -20.80
N GLY A 249 1.32 1.01 -20.76
CA GLY A 249 1.02 0.31 -19.50
C GLY A 249 -0.19 0.93 -18.77
N PRO A 250 -0.03 1.42 -17.52
CA PRO A 250 -1.07 2.12 -16.76
C PRO A 250 -1.23 3.61 -17.13
N LEU A 251 -0.36 4.15 -18.00
CA LEU A 251 -0.36 5.55 -18.39
C LEU A 251 -1.16 5.76 -19.67
N VAL A 252 -2.07 6.73 -19.68
CA VAL A 252 -2.78 7.20 -20.88
C VAL A 252 -2.43 8.67 -21.09
N LEU A 253 -2.01 9.01 -22.30
CA LEU A 253 -1.51 10.32 -22.67
C LEU A 253 -2.39 10.88 -23.78
N LEU A 254 -2.82 12.12 -23.63
CA LEU A 254 -3.70 12.83 -24.56
C LEU A 254 -3.14 14.21 -24.84
N THR A 255 -3.08 14.59 -26.11
CA THR A 255 -2.84 15.98 -26.53
C THR A 255 -4.12 16.57 -27.09
N THR A 256 -4.41 17.84 -26.80
CA THR A 256 -5.54 18.60 -27.34
C THR A 256 -5.11 20.02 -27.71
N GLY A 257 -5.82 20.69 -28.62
CA GLY A 257 -5.51 22.04 -29.09
C GLY A 257 -4.78 22.08 -30.43
N ALA A 258 -3.98 23.12 -30.68
CA ALA A 258 -3.41 23.44 -31.99
C ALA A 258 -2.07 22.72 -32.28
N TRP A 259 -1.90 21.49 -31.78
CA TRP A 259 -0.72 20.68 -32.10
C TRP A 259 -0.67 20.36 -33.60
N SER A 260 0.51 20.24 -34.20
CA SER A 260 0.61 19.49 -35.46
C SER A 260 0.62 17.99 -35.17
N GLY A 261 0.07 17.16 -36.06
CA GLY A 261 -0.03 15.72 -35.85
C GLY A 261 1.32 15.04 -35.59
N ALA A 262 2.38 15.51 -36.25
CA ALA A 262 3.75 15.00 -36.04
C ALA A 262 4.37 15.46 -34.71
N GLU A 263 4.09 16.68 -34.26
CA GLU A 263 4.59 17.16 -32.97
C GLU A 263 3.89 16.50 -31.79
N ALA A 264 2.56 16.37 -31.87
CA ALA A 264 1.78 15.64 -30.88
C ALA A 264 2.32 14.21 -30.74
N GLN A 265 2.49 13.49 -31.87
CA GLN A 265 3.05 12.13 -31.86
C GLN A 265 4.42 12.07 -31.18
N ARG A 266 5.37 12.95 -31.55
CA ARG A 266 6.71 12.98 -30.96
C ARG A 266 6.70 13.29 -29.46
N LEU A 267 5.83 14.19 -29.01
CA LEU A 267 5.70 14.52 -27.59
C LEU A 267 5.25 13.28 -26.81
N VAL A 268 4.20 12.62 -27.30
CA VAL A 268 3.57 11.51 -26.61
C VAL A 268 4.46 10.27 -26.63
N GLU A 269 5.21 10.05 -27.72
CA GLU A 269 6.21 8.97 -27.83
C GLU A 269 7.43 9.18 -26.94
N GLY A 270 7.81 10.43 -26.64
CA GLY A 270 8.96 10.74 -25.79
C GLY A 270 8.72 10.54 -24.30
N ILE A 271 7.47 10.30 -23.88
CA ILE A 271 7.09 10.06 -22.48
C ILE A 271 7.11 8.55 -22.23
N HIS A 272 7.94 8.12 -21.28
CA HIS A 272 8.06 6.72 -20.89
C HIS A 272 7.95 6.55 -19.38
N LEU A 273 7.20 5.54 -18.96
CA LEU A 273 7.08 5.19 -17.55
C LEU A 273 8.36 4.49 -17.11
N ARG A 274 9.17 5.17 -16.28
CA ARG A 274 10.36 4.58 -15.66
C ARG A 274 9.94 3.71 -14.49
N SER A 275 10.02 2.38 -14.65
CA SER A 275 9.88 1.44 -13.55
C SER A 275 11.27 1.13 -12.97
N GLU A 276 11.56 1.71 -11.81
CA GLU A 276 12.76 1.37 -11.05
C GLU A 276 12.43 0.23 -10.07
N VAL A 277 12.87 -0.98 -10.39
CA VAL A 277 12.74 -2.13 -9.47
C VAL A 277 13.87 -2.04 -8.45
N THR A 278 13.56 -1.50 -7.27
CA THR A 278 14.51 -1.44 -6.15
C THR A 278 14.42 -2.73 -5.33
N TRP A 279 15.41 -3.62 -5.49
CA TRP A 279 15.50 -4.89 -4.78
C TRP A 279 15.90 -4.76 -3.30
N ASN A 280 16.38 -3.59 -2.87
CA ASN A 280 17.06 -3.39 -1.58
C ASN A 280 16.27 -2.49 -0.61
N ARG A 281 15.13 -2.95 -0.10
CA ARG A 281 14.55 -2.40 1.13
C ARG A 281 14.56 -3.48 2.20
N ALA A 282 15.08 -3.16 3.39
CA ALA A 282 15.02 -4.06 4.53
C ALA A 282 13.56 -4.40 4.82
N VAL A 283 13.21 -5.68 4.72
CA VAL A 283 11.83 -6.13 4.89
C VAL A 283 11.31 -5.78 6.29
N PRO A 284 10.03 -5.39 6.44
CA PRO A 284 9.46 -5.03 7.73
C PRO A 284 9.67 -6.13 8.79
N PRO A 285 9.79 -5.78 10.09
CA PRO A 285 9.95 -6.76 11.17
C PRO A 285 8.84 -7.82 11.20
N GLU A 286 7.65 -7.48 10.70
CA GLU A 286 6.46 -8.34 10.66
C GLU A 286 6.65 -9.53 9.72
N PHE A 287 7.32 -9.32 8.58
CA PHE A 287 7.61 -10.38 7.62
C PHE A 287 8.62 -11.41 8.16
N HIS A 288 9.53 -10.99 9.05
CA HIS A 288 10.45 -11.89 9.74
C HIS A 288 9.74 -12.80 10.75
N ALA A 289 8.58 -12.39 11.29
CA ALA A 289 7.80 -13.22 12.20
C ALA A 289 7.09 -14.36 11.44
N GLU A 290 6.58 -14.08 10.25
CA GLU A 290 5.91 -15.08 9.40
C GLU A 290 6.90 -16.10 8.83
N ILE A 291 8.06 -15.63 8.32
CA ILE A 291 9.10 -16.53 7.81
C ILE A 291 9.61 -17.47 8.92
N ARG A 292 9.83 -16.94 10.14
CA ARG A 292 10.27 -17.78 11.27
C ARG A 292 9.23 -18.83 11.65
N LYS A 293 7.94 -18.51 11.58
CA LYS A 293 6.86 -19.49 11.83
C LYS A 293 6.84 -20.59 10.78
N THR A 294 6.94 -20.23 9.50
CA THR A 294 6.95 -21.22 8.40
C THR A 294 8.20 -22.10 8.45
N VAL A 295 9.38 -21.54 8.70
CA VAL A 295 10.63 -22.29 8.84
C VAL A 295 10.57 -23.22 10.07
N SER A 296 10.04 -22.74 11.20
CA SER A 296 9.88 -23.54 12.42
C SER A 296 8.91 -24.71 12.21
N LEU A 297 7.78 -24.48 11.52
CA LEU A 297 6.82 -25.53 11.16
C LEU A 297 7.46 -26.58 10.24
N LEU A 298 8.11 -26.15 9.16
CA LEU A 298 8.75 -27.04 8.19
C LEU A 298 9.86 -27.89 8.85
N THR A 299 10.66 -27.26 9.73
CA THR A 299 11.71 -27.96 10.48
C THR A 299 11.11 -29.01 11.42
N SER A 300 10.01 -28.69 12.10
CA SER A 300 9.32 -29.63 13.01
C SER A 300 8.78 -30.85 12.25
N ILE A 301 8.21 -30.65 11.06
CA ILE A 301 7.73 -31.73 10.20
C ILE A 301 8.90 -32.62 9.75
N LEU A 302 10.01 -32.02 9.30
CA LEU A 302 11.18 -32.75 8.83
C LEU A 302 11.77 -33.64 9.93
N VAL A 303 11.89 -33.10 11.15
CA VAL A 303 12.39 -33.86 12.32
C VAL A 303 11.45 -35.00 12.68
N PHE A 304 10.13 -34.74 12.70
CA PHE A 304 9.13 -35.77 12.99
C PHE A 304 9.15 -36.91 11.97
N CYS A 305 9.19 -36.59 10.67
CA CYS A 305 9.32 -37.58 9.60
C CYS A 305 10.63 -38.37 9.70
N GLY A 306 11.75 -37.70 10.01
CA GLY A 306 13.06 -38.35 10.18
C GLY A 306 13.08 -39.34 11.33
N LEU A 307 12.57 -38.95 12.51
CA LEU A 307 12.45 -39.88 13.65
C LEU A 307 11.48 -41.03 13.35
N GLY A 308 10.35 -40.74 12.71
CA GLY A 308 9.37 -41.76 12.32
C GLY A 308 9.95 -42.80 11.36
N ALA A 309 10.71 -42.35 10.35
CA ALA A 309 11.39 -43.24 9.42
C ALA A 309 12.44 -44.12 10.13
N LEU A 310 13.22 -43.54 11.04
CA LEU A 310 14.21 -44.30 11.82
C LEU A 310 13.53 -45.36 12.70
N ALA A 311 12.46 -45.00 13.41
CA ALA A 311 11.69 -45.93 14.23
C ALA A 311 11.10 -47.07 13.39
N ALA A 312 10.60 -46.76 12.19
CA ALA A 312 10.07 -47.77 11.27
C ALA A 312 11.15 -48.76 10.80
N VAL A 313 12.36 -48.28 10.49
CA VAL A 313 13.50 -49.14 10.13
C VAL A 313 13.88 -50.06 11.29
N ILE A 314 13.96 -49.52 12.50
CA ILE A 314 14.28 -50.29 13.70
C ILE A 314 13.21 -51.38 13.91
N LEU A 315 11.93 -51.02 13.90
CA LEU A 315 10.82 -51.97 14.01
C LEU A 315 10.86 -53.03 12.91
N ALA A 316 11.11 -52.65 11.66
CA ALA A 316 11.20 -53.60 10.54
C ALA A 316 12.33 -54.62 10.76
N LEU A 317 13.49 -54.19 11.27
CA LEU A 317 14.59 -55.09 11.61
C LEU A 317 14.24 -56.02 12.77
N PHE A 318 13.60 -55.52 13.83
CA PHE A 318 13.21 -56.33 14.98
C PHE A 318 12.07 -57.32 14.66
N LEU A 319 11.02 -56.88 13.98
CA LEU A 319 9.87 -57.74 13.61
C LEU A 319 10.20 -58.69 12.46
N GLY A 320 10.93 -58.23 11.44
CA GLY A 320 11.33 -59.04 10.29
C GLY A 320 12.47 -60.00 10.64
N GLY A 321 13.54 -59.47 11.22
CA GLY A 321 14.72 -60.25 11.63
C GLY A 321 14.43 -61.16 12.82
N GLY A 322 13.68 -60.70 13.82
CA GLY A 322 13.30 -61.52 14.98
C GLY A 322 12.40 -62.70 14.61
N ARG A 323 11.40 -62.51 13.73
CA ARG A 323 10.59 -63.63 13.21
C ARG A 323 11.43 -64.62 12.40
N ALA A 324 12.37 -64.14 11.59
CA ALA A 324 13.26 -65.00 10.83
C ALA A 324 14.16 -65.82 11.75
N ALA A 325 14.76 -65.20 12.77
CA ALA A 325 15.63 -65.87 13.75
C ALA A 325 14.87 -66.93 14.57
N ILE A 326 13.66 -66.63 15.05
CA ILE A 326 12.82 -67.60 15.79
C ILE A 326 12.47 -68.81 14.91
N ARG A 327 12.19 -68.60 13.61
CA ARG A 327 11.92 -69.72 12.69
C ARG A 327 13.15 -70.59 12.44
N VAL A 328 14.32 -69.98 12.27
CA VAL A 328 15.59 -70.70 12.11
C VAL A 328 15.90 -71.51 13.37
N LEU A 329 15.68 -70.94 14.56
CA LEU A 329 15.87 -71.65 15.83
C LEU A 329 14.91 -72.84 15.99
N GLN A 330 13.71 -72.75 15.41
CA GLN A 330 12.71 -73.81 15.37
C GLN A 330 12.94 -74.84 14.24
N GLY A 331 14.10 -74.81 13.58
CA GLY A 331 14.48 -75.77 12.53
C GLY A 331 13.77 -75.58 11.20
N LYS A 332 13.10 -74.43 10.98
CA LYS A 332 12.42 -74.10 9.72
C LYS A 332 13.28 -73.13 8.90
N PRO A 333 13.32 -73.26 7.56
CA PRO A 333 14.10 -72.34 6.71
C PRO A 333 13.63 -70.88 6.86
N ALA A 334 14.60 -69.96 6.81
CA ALA A 334 14.41 -68.53 7.09
C ALA A 334 13.45 -67.84 6.10
N ALA A 335 13.36 -68.36 4.87
CA ALA A 335 12.44 -67.91 3.85
C ALA A 335 11.58 -69.09 3.39
N THR A 336 10.27 -68.86 3.27
CA THR A 336 9.40 -69.75 2.50
C THR A 336 9.60 -69.35 1.05
N GLU A 337 10.18 -70.23 0.22
CA GLU A 337 10.10 -70.02 -1.21
C GLU A 337 8.62 -69.86 -1.58
N PRO A 338 8.24 -68.82 -2.34
CA PRO A 338 6.88 -68.74 -2.83
C PRO A 338 6.65 -69.99 -3.68
N GLU A 339 5.82 -70.91 -3.19
CA GLU A 339 5.38 -72.07 -3.96
C GLU A 339 4.64 -71.51 -5.18
N PHE A 340 5.34 -71.46 -6.31
CA PHE A 340 4.75 -71.07 -7.58
C PHE A 340 3.82 -72.20 -7.99
N LEU A 341 2.53 -72.04 -7.68
CA LEU A 341 1.46 -72.81 -8.30
C LEU A 341 1.53 -72.55 -9.82
N ARG A 342 2.25 -73.43 -10.53
CA ARG A 342 2.20 -73.51 -12.00
C ARG A 342 0.85 -74.09 -12.37
N ILE A 343 -0.10 -73.21 -12.67
CA ILE A 343 -1.33 -73.58 -13.36
C ILE A 343 -0.94 -73.83 -14.82
N ASP A 344 -0.85 -75.10 -15.19
CA ASP A 344 -0.69 -75.51 -16.59
C ASP A 344 -2.01 -75.28 -17.33
N LEU A 345 -2.05 -74.26 -18.18
CA LEU A 345 -3.22 -73.88 -18.97
C LEU A 345 -3.30 -74.65 -20.30
N SER A 346 -2.46 -75.66 -20.54
CA SER A 346 -2.44 -76.44 -21.79
C SER A 346 -3.64 -77.38 -21.98
N GLY A 347 -4.58 -77.44 -21.03
CA GLY A 347 -5.81 -78.22 -21.15
C GLY A 347 -5.62 -79.74 -21.16
N SER A 348 -4.41 -80.24 -20.90
CA SER A 348 -4.14 -81.68 -20.78
C SER A 348 -4.37 -82.15 -19.35
N ALA A 349 -5.28 -83.10 -19.15
CA ALA A 349 -5.54 -83.73 -17.86
C ALA A 349 -4.29 -84.49 -17.40
N ALA A 350 -3.63 -84.01 -16.34
CA ALA A 350 -2.50 -84.68 -15.73
C ALA A 350 -2.92 -86.04 -15.14
N ARG A 351 -2.23 -87.13 -15.52
CA ARG A 351 -2.39 -88.44 -14.87
C ARG A 351 -1.85 -88.35 -13.44
N ILE A 352 -2.67 -88.77 -12.48
CA ILE A 352 -2.28 -88.95 -11.08
C ILE A 352 -1.23 -90.08 -11.04
N HIS A 353 0.05 -89.72 -10.91
CA HIS A 353 1.09 -90.71 -10.62
C HIS A 353 0.91 -91.17 -9.18
N THR A 354 0.36 -92.37 -9.04
CA THR A 354 0.30 -93.11 -7.78
C THR A 354 1.38 -94.15 -7.87
N GLU A 355 2.48 -94.02 -7.14
CA GLU A 355 3.37 -95.15 -6.94
C GLU A 355 3.99 -95.08 -5.54
N GLY A 356 3.34 -95.81 -4.65
CA GLY A 356 3.95 -96.36 -3.45
C GLY A 356 4.27 -97.83 -3.66
N SER A 357 5.09 -98.33 -2.74
CA SER A 357 5.52 -99.72 -2.50
C SER A 357 6.69 -100.22 -3.35
N GLY A 358 7.81 -100.46 -2.66
CA GLY A 358 8.94 -101.21 -3.19
C GLY A 358 8.71 -102.72 -3.14
N VAL A 359 9.71 -103.48 -3.61
CA VAL A 359 10.24 -104.75 -3.07
C VAL A 359 11.40 -105.22 -3.98
N GLU A 360 12.32 -105.94 -3.33
CA GLU A 360 13.59 -106.56 -3.73
C GLU A 360 13.67 -107.38 -5.03
N HIS A 361 14.87 -107.43 -5.62
CA HIS A 361 15.80 -108.58 -5.73
C HIS A 361 16.94 -108.17 -6.70
N GLY A 362 18.23 -108.27 -6.39
CA GLY A 362 18.99 -109.49 -6.14
C GLY A 362 19.86 -109.79 -7.38
N GLY A 363 21.17 -109.54 -7.28
CA GLY A 363 22.17 -109.79 -8.33
C GLY A 363 23.54 -109.23 -7.96
#